data_AF-A0A9N9X380-F1
#
_entry.id   AF-A0A9N9X380-F1
#
_cell.length_a   1.000
_cell.length_b   1.000
_cell.length_c   1.000
_cell.angle_alpha   90.00
_cell.angle_beta   90.00
_cell.angle_gamma   90.00
#
_symmetry.space_group_name_H-M   'P 1'
#
loop_
_entity.id
_entity.type
_entity.pdbx_description
1 polymer ?
#
loop_
_entity_poly.entity_id
_entity_poly.type
_entity_poly.pdbx_seq_one_letter_code
_entity_poly.pdbx_strand_id
1 'polypeptide(L)'
;MVYLPLIVGFSLVAFGYSQDLELQHTLTTSDNYKDTTETVKVTAFLDLLQTSTNPSEKTTIEESSVVERALAWLVTQREADWGWRNDTPKVLTALQLWPREEAHLMAEVLEMQLSLKQMEVEIVVLLWRHHEIPITPPKLAQYCLALSGACQDPRQFHGHDLIATLLHHEPVRDIEFAYASLAACTARSHVRKKQIRRLLDIANTAKDHNIDTVAMTILALRCIVKDHRHRNLQHSLRRPCISLARQQQQDGGFGNLYNTALTLQALQDMNEINNHWNRSAAKSYIESRQDPDGAFTDPNLTAEIVFALSDRGLSHIRNLDCGKYDNDMDNHVEIDGLSKSLYPHGNDSDPRNVTVTYTLWVGANVTENATVTLTAPRNTSFYHVMQAAMDADPRFTFEASEWPNGHYVHTLAGYKEEPMGYHYWLLYRLPEVPDPLAPPANQLVAPVGVDDLLIEEGDHYLFWYKKL
;
A
#
# COMPACT_ATOMS: atom_id res chain seq x y z
N MET A 1 -51.39 42.85 18.23
CA MET A 1 -52.65 42.47 17.57
C MET A 1 -52.45 42.57 16.07
N VAL A 2 -52.71 41.47 15.35
CA VAL A 2 -53.16 41.37 13.94
C VAL A 2 -52.19 41.91 12.86
N TYR A 3 -51.40 41.06 12.18
CA TYR A 3 -51.66 40.28 10.94
C TYR A 3 -51.82 41.10 9.64
N LEU A 4 -50.90 40.92 8.67
CA LEU A 4 -51.04 40.44 7.26
C LEU A 4 -49.82 40.89 6.38
N PRO A 5 -49.56 40.35 5.15
CA PRO A 5 -48.42 39.45 4.88
C PRO A 5 -47.61 39.74 3.57
N LEU A 6 -46.65 38.85 3.29
CA LEU A 6 -46.18 38.33 1.98
C LEU A 6 -45.98 39.27 0.77
N ILE A 7 -44.77 39.24 0.20
CA ILE A 7 -44.50 38.89 -1.23
C ILE A 7 -43.09 38.26 -1.29
N VAL A 8 -43.03 37.01 -1.73
CA VAL A 8 -41.82 36.30 -2.19
C VAL A 8 -41.85 36.35 -3.71
N GLY A 9 -40.79 36.90 -4.32
CA GLY A 9 -40.62 36.91 -5.76
C GLY A 9 -39.99 35.61 -6.25
N PHE A 10 -40.77 34.82 -6.99
CA PHE A 10 -40.29 33.78 -7.89
C PHE A 10 -39.73 34.42 -9.17
N SER A 11 -38.66 33.83 -9.73
CA SER A 11 -38.37 33.95 -11.16
C SER A 11 -38.07 32.56 -11.73
N LEU A 12 -39.01 32.13 -12.57
CA LEU A 12 -39.01 30.97 -13.46
C LEU A 12 -38.93 31.51 -14.89
N VAL A 13 -37.99 31.04 -15.71
CA VAL A 13 -38.09 30.86 -17.18
C VAL A 13 -37.05 29.77 -17.54
N ALA A 14 -37.42 28.50 -17.74
CA ALA A 14 -37.87 27.80 -18.97
C ALA A 14 -36.70 27.49 -19.95
N PHE A 15 -36.26 26.23 -20.11
CA PHE A 15 -36.80 25.07 -20.87
C PHE A 15 -36.33 24.99 -22.34
N GLY A 16 -35.79 23.81 -22.69
CA GLY A 16 -35.65 23.28 -24.05
C GLY A 16 -34.48 22.29 -24.12
N TYR A 17 -34.57 21.07 -24.66
CA TYR A 17 -35.65 20.26 -25.22
C TYR A 17 -35.19 18.80 -25.10
N SER A 18 -36.08 17.90 -24.67
CA SER A 18 -35.94 16.45 -24.80
C SER A 18 -36.62 16.01 -26.09
N GLN A 19 -36.08 15.02 -26.80
CA GLN A 19 -36.84 14.26 -27.80
C GLN A 19 -36.73 12.78 -27.47
N ASP A 20 -37.82 12.26 -26.91
CA ASP A 20 -38.21 10.86 -26.97
C ASP A 20 -38.60 10.49 -28.41
N LEU A 21 -38.31 9.26 -28.85
CA LEU A 21 -39.08 8.63 -29.92
C LEU A 21 -39.39 7.17 -29.58
N GLU A 22 -40.68 6.87 -29.67
CA GLU A 22 -41.40 5.69 -29.22
C GLU A 22 -41.15 4.41 -30.05
N LEU A 23 -41.37 3.27 -29.39
CA LEU A 23 -41.63 1.96 -29.99
C LEU A 23 -42.88 1.98 -30.88
N GLN A 24 -42.80 1.41 -32.08
CA GLN A 24 -43.94 0.83 -32.78
C GLN A 24 -43.63 -0.54 -33.39
N HIS A 25 -44.50 -1.50 -33.06
CA HIS A 25 -44.65 -2.82 -33.68
C HIS A 25 -45.06 -2.69 -35.17
N THR A 26 -44.40 -3.42 -36.05
CA THR A 26 -45.01 -3.97 -37.29
C THR A 26 -44.41 -5.33 -37.64
N LEU A 27 -45.29 -6.24 -38.07
CA LEU A 27 -45.06 -7.64 -38.40
C LEU A 27 -44.64 -7.83 -39.87
N THR A 28 -43.88 -8.92 -40.10
CA THR A 28 -43.63 -9.66 -41.38
C THR A 28 -42.70 -8.98 -42.40
N THR A 29 -41.66 -9.61 -42.98
CA THR A 29 -41.40 -11.03 -43.29
C THR A 29 -39.91 -11.27 -43.55
N SER A 30 -39.39 -12.41 -43.06
CA SER A 30 -38.39 -13.29 -43.68
C SER A 30 -37.17 -12.65 -44.37
N ASP A 31 -36.02 -12.65 -43.68
CA ASP A 31 -34.78 -13.12 -44.32
C ASP A 31 -33.88 -13.81 -43.28
N ASN A 32 -33.43 -15.00 -43.64
CA ASN A 32 -32.73 -15.96 -42.80
C ASN A 32 -31.35 -15.44 -42.36
N TYR A 33 -31.20 -15.14 -41.08
CA TYR A 33 -29.89 -15.10 -40.43
C TYR A 33 -29.83 -16.20 -39.37
N LYS A 34 -28.91 -17.15 -39.55
CA LYS A 34 -28.72 -18.30 -38.67
C LYS A 34 -28.24 -17.81 -37.30
N ASP A 35 -29.06 -18.04 -36.28
CA ASP A 35 -28.65 -18.06 -34.89
C ASP A 35 -27.61 -19.17 -34.69
N THR A 36 -26.42 -18.79 -34.23
CA THR A 36 -25.53 -19.69 -33.47
C THR A 36 -25.37 -19.09 -32.08
N THR A 37 -26.42 -19.21 -31.28
CA THR A 37 -26.32 -19.21 -29.83
C THR A 37 -25.86 -20.60 -29.40
N GLU A 38 -24.53 -20.83 -29.42
CA GLU A 38 -23.97 -21.93 -28.63
C GLU A 38 -23.72 -21.40 -27.21
N THR A 39 -24.61 -21.81 -26.32
CA THR A 39 -24.36 -21.86 -24.88
C THR A 39 -23.09 -22.67 -24.63
N VAL A 40 -21.94 -22.01 -24.48
CA VAL A 40 -20.74 -22.62 -23.90
C VAL A 40 -20.96 -22.70 -22.38
N LYS A 41 -21.85 -23.60 -21.99
CA LYS A 41 -22.06 -23.99 -20.59
C LYS A 41 -21.15 -25.17 -20.29
N VAL A 42 -20.13 -24.94 -19.46
CA VAL A 42 -19.79 -25.71 -18.23
C VAL A 42 -19.73 -27.25 -18.33
N THR A 43 -19.64 -27.84 -19.52
CA THR A 43 -19.62 -29.30 -19.72
C THR A 43 -18.20 -29.87 -19.79
N ALA A 44 -17.20 -29.05 -20.14
CA ALA A 44 -15.82 -29.51 -20.27
C ALA A 44 -15.18 -29.99 -18.95
N PHE A 45 -15.61 -29.49 -17.79
CA PHE A 45 -15.04 -29.87 -16.49
C PHE A 45 -15.69 -31.12 -15.87
N LEU A 46 -16.97 -31.37 -16.17
CA LEU A 46 -17.70 -32.55 -15.67
C LEU A 46 -17.50 -33.80 -16.55
N ASP A 47 -17.29 -33.63 -17.87
CA ASP A 47 -17.05 -34.76 -18.78
C ASP A 47 -15.64 -35.39 -18.60
N LEU A 48 -14.68 -34.63 -18.07
CA LEU A 48 -13.35 -35.13 -17.70
C LEU A 48 -13.35 -36.00 -16.43
N LEU A 49 -14.43 -35.96 -15.63
CA LEU A 49 -14.57 -36.74 -14.39
C LEU A 49 -15.38 -38.05 -14.55
N GLN A 50 -15.96 -38.31 -15.73
CA GLN A 50 -16.91 -39.44 -15.90
C GLN A 50 -16.58 -40.45 -17.01
N THR A 51 -15.40 -40.41 -17.63
CA THR A 51 -15.02 -41.41 -18.65
C THR A 51 -13.70 -42.11 -18.35
N SER A 52 -13.72 -43.08 -17.43
CA SER A 52 -12.79 -44.22 -17.47
C SER A 52 -13.34 -45.41 -16.69
N THR A 53 -14.14 -46.25 -17.35
CA THR A 53 -14.38 -47.62 -16.93
C THR A 53 -13.36 -48.53 -17.60
N ASN A 54 -12.15 -48.60 -17.05
CA ASN A 54 -11.20 -49.69 -17.31
C ASN A 54 -10.43 -50.04 -16.02
N PRO A 55 -10.52 -51.29 -15.51
CA PRO A 55 -10.00 -51.65 -14.20
C PRO A 55 -8.54 -52.13 -14.29
N SER A 56 -7.59 -51.26 -14.64
CA SER A 56 -6.16 -51.55 -14.42
C SER A 56 -5.24 -50.33 -14.60
N GLU A 57 -5.43 -49.29 -13.79
CA GLU A 57 -4.37 -48.29 -13.55
C GLU A 57 -4.66 -47.56 -12.24
N LYS A 58 -4.22 -48.16 -11.14
CA LYS A 58 -4.12 -47.47 -9.85
C LYS A 58 -2.82 -46.69 -9.84
N THR A 59 -2.87 -45.44 -10.23
CA THR A 59 -1.79 -44.47 -9.99
C THR A 59 -2.43 -43.16 -9.57
N THR A 60 -2.47 -42.97 -8.25
CA THR A 60 -2.51 -41.70 -7.50
C THR A 60 -3.32 -40.54 -8.13
N ILE A 61 -4.61 -40.44 -7.77
CA ILE A 61 -5.33 -39.16 -7.82
C ILE A 61 -4.77 -38.34 -6.65
N GLU A 62 -3.98 -37.31 -6.93
CA GLU A 62 -3.58 -36.33 -5.91
C GLU A 62 -4.85 -35.61 -5.42
N GLU A 63 -5.17 -35.72 -4.14
CA GLU A 63 -6.25 -34.95 -3.52
C GLU A 63 -5.90 -33.46 -3.60
N SER A 64 -6.67 -32.69 -4.37
CA SER A 64 -6.51 -31.24 -4.47
C SER A 64 -6.55 -30.60 -3.08
N SER A 65 -5.60 -29.69 -2.82
CA SER A 65 -5.45 -29.08 -1.50
C SER A 65 -6.70 -28.28 -1.10
N VAL A 66 -6.93 -28.13 0.21
CA VAL A 66 -8.03 -27.29 0.74
C VAL A 66 -8.00 -25.88 0.15
N VAL A 67 -6.79 -25.32 -0.05
CA VAL A 67 -6.61 -23.97 -0.59
C VAL A 67 -6.95 -23.92 -2.08
N GLU A 68 -6.52 -24.90 -2.88
CA GLU A 68 -6.90 -24.98 -4.31
C GLU A 68 -8.41 -25.04 -4.51
N ARG A 69 -9.12 -25.86 -3.72
CA ARG A 69 -10.58 -25.93 -3.80
C ARG A 69 -11.25 -24.60 -3.44
N ALA A 70 -10.74 -23.90 -2.42
CA ALA A 70 -11.24 -22.58 -2.05
C ALA A 70 -10.99 -21.52 -3.14
N LEU A 71 -9.79 -21.51 -3.73
CA LEU A 71 -9.43 -20.62 -4.83
C LEU A 71 -10.28 -20.90 -6.08
N ALA A 72 -10.44 -22.18 -6.45
CA ALA A 72 -11.29 -22.58 -7.57
C ALA A 72 -12.73 -22.10 -7.36
N TRP A 73 -13.28 -22.31 -6.15
CA TRP A 73 -14.60 -21.82 -5.79
C TRP A 73 -14.69 -20.29 -5.92
N LEU A 74 -13.71 -19.52 -5.44
CA LEU A 74 -13.68 -18.06 -5.60
C LEU A 74 -13.78 -17.64 -7.07
N VAL A 75 -13.08 -18.31 -7.99
CA VAL A 75 -13.18 -18.02 -9.43
C VAL A 75 -14.59 -18.26 -9.96
N THR A 76 -15.30 -19.29 -9.48
CA THR A 76 -16.70 -19.55 -9.88
C THR A 76 -17.69 -18.48 -9.40
N GLN A 77 -17.36 -17.75 -8.33
CA GLN A 77 -18.22 -16.71 -7.76
C GLN A 77 -18.05 -15.34 -8.46
N ARG A 78 -17.20 -15.26 -9.48
CA ARG A 78 -16.95 -14.02 -10.23
C ARG A 78 -18.19 -13.62 -11.03
N GLU A 79 -18.58 -12.35 -10.96
CA GLU A 79 -19.73 -11.82 -11.69
C GLU A 79 -19.38 -11.43 -13.14
N ALA A 80 -20.40 -11.06 -13.92
CA ALA A 80 -20.25 -10.72 -15.34
C ALA A 80 -19.41 -9.44 -15.58
N ASP A 81 -19.28 -8.59 -14.57
CA ASP A 81 -18.43 -7.40 -14.57
C ASP A 81 -16.97 -7.71 -14.17
N TRP A 82 -16.64 -8.99 -13.98
CA TRP A 82 -15.33 -9.49 -13.52
C TRP A 82 -15.00 -9.15 -12.06
N GLY A 83 -15.98 -8.74 -11.25
CA GLY A 83 -15.84 -8.46 -9.82
C GLY A 83 -16.43 -9.53 -8.90
N TRP A 84 -16.37 -9.25 -7.60
CA TRP A 84 -17.00 -10.03 -6.52
C TRP A 84 -17.83 -9.11 -5.60
N ARG A 85 -18.58 -8.17 -6.20
CA ARG A 85 -19.37 -7.16 -5.48
C ARG A 85 -18.51 -6.38 -4.47
N ASN A 86 -18.81 -6.53 -3.18
CA ASN A 86 -18.09 -5.83 -2.11
C ASN A 86 -16.75 -6.48 -1.78
N ASP A 87 -16.48 -7.70 -2.26
CA ASP A 87 -15.33 -8.51 -1.88
C ASP A 87 -14.24 -8.54 -2.96
N THR A 88 -14.44 -7.86 -4.10
CA THR A 88 -13.48 -7.74 -5.21
C THR A 88 -12.03 -7.55 -4.75
N PRO A 89 -11.68 -6.53 -3.93
CA PRO A 89 -10.29 -6.32 -3.54
C PRO A 89 -9.71 -7.47 -2.71
N LYS A 90 -10.54 -8.09 -1.85
CA LYS A 90 -10.07 -9.14 -0.95
C LYS A 90 -9.84 -10.45 -1.70
N VAL A 91 -10.78 -10.81 -2.57
CA VAL A 91 -10.66 -12.00 -3.43
C VAL A 91 -9.48 -11.85 -4.40
N LEU A 92 -9.31 -10.68 -5.01
CA LEU A 92 -8.15 -10.39 -5.85
C LEU A 92 -6.84 -10.53 -5.09
N THR A 93 -6.77 -10.00 -3.86
CA THR A 93 -5.56 -10.16 -3.03
C THR A 93 -5.26 -11.65 -2.80
N ALA A 94 -6.27 -12.49 -2.54
CA ALA A 94 -6.09 -13.93 -2.35
C ALA A 94 -5.58 -14.63 -3.61
N LEU A 95 -6.16 -14.32 -4.76
CA LEU A 95 -5.77 -14.87 -6.06
C LEU A 95 -4.35 -14.43 -6.47
N GLN A 96 -3.97 -13.18 -6.20
CA GLN A 96 -2.64 -12.63 -6.55
C GLN A 96 -1.51 -13.17 -5.66
N LEU A 97 -1.81 -13.48 -4.39
CA LEU A 97 -0.81 -14.02 -3.47
C LEU A 97 -0.53 -15.51 -3.69
N TRP A 98 -1.34 -16.21 -4.48
CA TRP A 98 -1.12 -17.61 -4.82
C TRP A 98 0.10 -17.79 -5.75
N PRO A 99 0.97 -18.79 -5.53
CA PRO A 99 2.15 -19.01 -6.38
C PRO A 99 1.79 -19.19 -7.86
N ARG A 100 2.42 -18.42 -8.75
CA ARG A 100 2.20 -18.52 -10.21
C ARG A 100 2.59 -19.87 -10.81
N GLU A 101 3.56 -20.56 -10.19
CA GLU A 101 3.97 -21.92 -10.57
C GLU A 101 2.86 -22.96 -10.35
N GLU A 102 1.86 -22.65 -9.52
CA GLU A 102 0.69 -23.50 -9.24
C GLU A 102 -0.60 -22.93 -9.87
N ALA A 103 -0.49 -21.83 -10.65
CA ALA A 103 -1.62 -21.11 -11.22
C ALA A 103 -2.18 -21.73 -12.52
N HIS A 104 -1.71 -22.92 -12.90
CA HIS A 104 -2.11 -23.61 -14.14
C HIS A 104 -3.58 -24.06 -14.08
N LEU A 105 -4.13 -24.11 -12.86
CA LEU A 105 -5.52 -24.43 -12.53
C LEU A 105 -6.39 -23.17 -12.34
N MET A 106 -5.81 -21.96 -12.50
CA MET A 106 -6.44 -20.69 -12.14
C MET A 106 -6.69 -19.80 -13.36
N ALA A 107 -7.61 -18.84 -13.20
CA ALA A 107 -8.09 -17.89 -14.21
C ALA A 107 -6.99 -17.42 -15.18
N GLU A 108 -7.29 -17.39 -16.48
CA GLU A 108 -6.31 -16.97 -17.49
C GLU A 108 -5.75 -15.58 -17.16
N VAL A 109 -4.51 -15.31 -17.57
CA VAL A 109 -3.83 -14.03 -17.30
C VAL A 109 -4.68 -12.82 -17.68
N LEU A 110 -5.43 -12.93 -18.80
CA LEU A 110 -6.32 -11.88 -19.27
C LEU A 110 -7.55 -11.70 -18.37
N GLU A 111 -8.14 -12.80 -17.88
CA GLU A 111 -9.26 -12.74 -16.95
C GLU A 111 -8.88 -12.02 -15.65
N MET A 112 -7.68 -12.29 -15.15
CA MET A 112 -7.16 -11.63 -13.95
C MET A 112 -6.93 -10.13 -14.19
N GLN A 113 -6.49 -9.75 -15.38
CA GLN A 113 -6.38 -8.33 -15.77
C GLN A 113 -7.74 -7.64 -15.81
N LEU A 114 -8.78 -8.30 -16.31
CA LEU A 114 -10.14 -7.76 -16.32
C LEU A 114 -10.65 -7.52 -14.90
N SER A 115 -10.44 -8.47 -13.98
CA SER A 115 -10.81 -8.29 -12.57
C SER A 115 -10.03 -7.15 -11.89
N LEU A 116 -8.73 -7.00 -12.17
CA LEU A 116 -7.95 -5.85 -11.69
C LEU A 116 -8.50 -4.52 -12.23
N LYS A 117 -8.86 -4.47 -13.52
CA LYS A 117 -9.47 -3.27 -14.12
C LYS A 117 -10.84 -2.94 -13.54
N GLN A 118 -11.65 -3.95 -13.24
CA GLN A 118 -12.91 -3.76 -12.54
C GLN A 118 -12.67 -3.14 -11.14
N MET A 119 -11.69 -3.63 -10.40
CA MET A 119 -11.30 -3.04 -9.12
C MET A 119 -10.83 -1.58 -9.25
N GLU A 120 -10.04 -1.24 -10.28
CA GLU A 120 -9.65 0.15 -10.55
C GLU A 120 -10.88 1.05 -10.78
N VAL A 121 -11.87 0.58 -11.54
CA VAL A 121 -13.14 1.29 -11.77
C VAL A 121 -13.90 1.50 -10.45
N GLU A 122 -13.99 0.48 -9.60
CA GLU A 122 -14.64 0.60 -8.29
C GLU A 122 -13.97 1.68 -7.42
N ILE A 123 -12.63 1.76 -7.42
CA ILE A 123 -11.88 2.79 -6.67
C ILE A 123 -12.18 4.19 -7.24
N VAL A 124 -12.17 4.36 -8.56
CA VAL A 124 -12.47 5.65 -9.19
C VAL A 124 -13.91 6.09 -8.86
N VAL A 125 -14.88 5.17 -8.90
CA VAL A 125 -16.27 5.47 -8.51
C VAL A 125 -16.37 5.86 -7.04
N LEU A 126 -15.66 5.16 -6.14
CA LEU A 126 -15.58 5.48 -4.71
C LEU A 126 -15.04 6.91 -4.49
N LEU A 127 -13.98 7.29 -5.20
CA LEU A 127 -13.40 8.63 -5.12
C LEU A 127 -14.34 9.69 -5.72
N TRP A 128 -15.01 9.40 -6.82
CA TRP A 128 -15.90 10.34 -7.49
C TRP A 128 -17.16 10.64 -6.66
N ARG A 129 -17.74 9.62 -6.03
CA ARG A 129 -18.98 9.72 -5.24
C ARG A 129 -18.77 10.01 -3.76
N HIS A 130 -17.58 10.38 -3.32
CA HIS A 130 -17.27 10.53 -1.89
C HIS A 130 -18.12 11.57 -1.14
N HIS A 131 -18.69 12.55 -1.86
CA HIS A 131 -19.63 13.52 -1.30
C HIS A 131 -21.02 12.92 -1.01
N GLU A 132 -21.43 11.89 -1.76
CA GLU A 132 -22.70 11.19 -1.57
C GLU A 132 -22.56 10.00 -0.62
N ILE A 133 -21.48 9.24 -0.78
CA ILE A 133 -21.19 8.01 -0.05
C ILE A 133 -19.81 8.18 0.60
N PRO A 134 -19.74 8.37 1.93
CA PRO A 134 -18.46 8.54 2.62
C PRO A 134 -17.54 7.35 2.40
N ILE A 135 -16.27 7.64 2.13
CA ILE A 135 -15.24 6.61 2.00
C ILE A 135 -15.00 5.99 3.37
N THR A 136 -15.31 4.70 3.52
CA THR A 136 -15.07 3.98 4.78
C THR A 136 -13.60 3.52 4.84
N PRO A 137 -12.88 3.77 5.95
CA PRO A 137 -11.48 3.37 6.06
C PRO A 137 -11.21 1.88 5.81
N PRO A 138 -12.06 0.93 6.27
CA PRO A 138 -11.83 -0.49 5.99
C PRO A 138 -11.88 -0.83 4.50
N LYS A 139 -12.82 -0.24 3.76
CA LYS A 139 -12.97 -0.49 2.32
C LYS A 139 -11.79 0.09 1.54
N LEU A 140 -11.36 1.31 1.88
CA LEU A 140 -10.17 1.90 1.28
C LEU A 140 -8.90 1.12 1.62
N ALA A 141 -8.77 0.62 2.85
CA ALA A 141 -7.65 -0.25 3.26
C ALA A 141 -7.60 -1.56 2.44
N GLN A 142 -8.77 -2.19 2.15
CA GLN A 142 -8.83 -3.37 1.28
C GLN A 142 -8.30 -3.07 -0.11
N TYR A 143 -8.72 -1.95 -0.73
CA TYR A 143 -8.22 -1.55 -2.04
C TYR A 143 -6.71 -1.31 -2.02
N CYS A 144 -6.18 -0.62 -1.00
CA CYS A 144 -4.74 -0.38 -0.87
C CYS A 144 -3.93 -1.67 -0.72
N LEU A 145 -4.44 -2.65 0.03
CA LEU A 145 -3.83 -3.97 0.16
C LEU A 145 -3.87 -4.75 -1.16
N ALA A 146 -4.99 -4.68 -1.89
CA ALA A 146 -5.14 -5.34 -3.17
C ALA A 146 -4.22 -4.76 -4.25
N LEU A 147 -4.11 -3.43 -4.32
CA LEU A 147 -3.14 -2.74 -5.18
C LEU A 147 -1.71 -3.17 -4.85
N SER A 148 -1.35 -3.16 -3.56
CA SER A 148 -0.01 -3.58 -3.11
C SER A 148 0.25 -5.05 -3.44
N GLY A 149 -0.75 -5.93 -3.29
CA GLY A 149 -0.68 -7.34 -3.66
C GLY A 149 -0.56 -7.59 -5.16
N ALA A 150 -1.16 -6.70 -5.97
CA ALA A 150 -1.04 -6.66 -7.43
C ALA A 150 0.20 -5.88 -7.91
N CYS A 151 1.14 -5.55 -7.01
CA CYS A 151 2.35 -4.81 -7.32
C CYS A 151 2.15 -3.38 -7.88
N GLN A 152 1.01 -2.77 -7.58
CA GLN A 152 0.68 -1.37 -7.88
C GLN A 152 0.84 -0.52 -6.62
N ASP A 153 1.39 0.70 -6.74
CA ASP A 153 1.58 1.59 -5.59
C ASP A 153 0.31 2.40 -5.29
N PRO A 154 -0.40 2.15 -4.17
CA PRO A 154 -1.62 2.87 -3.83
C PRO A 154 -1.38 4.36 -3.49
N ARG A 155 -0.13 4.78 -3.29
CA ARG A 155 0.23 6.19 -3.07
C ARG A 155 0.20 7.02 -4.35
N GLN A 156 0.19 6.36 -5.51
CA GLN A 156 0.24 6.99 -6.83
C GLN A 156 -0.91 6.51 -7.74
N PHE A 157 -2.04 6.11 -7.16
CA PHE A 157 -3.18 5.58 -7.90
C PHE A 157 -3.82 6.68 -8.77
N HIS A 158 -3.51 6.70 -10.07
CA HIS A 158 -4.01 7.70 -11.03
C HIS A 158 -3.90 9.17 -10.56
N GLY A 159 -2.81 9.50 -9.85
CA GLY A 159 -2.60 10.84 -9.29
C GLY A 159 -3.28 11.10 -7.94
N HIS A 160 -3.92 10.08 -7.35
CA HIS A 160 -4.49 10.11 -6.01
C HIS A 160 -3.63 9.29 -5.03
N ASP A 161 -3.30 9.88 -3.89
CA ASP A 161 -2.66 9.16 -2.78
C ASP A 161 -3.74 8.55 -1.87
N LEU A 162 -4.08 7.29 -2.13
CA LEU A 162 -5.09 6.57 -1.36
C LEU A 162 -4.65 6.36 0.09
N ILE A 163 -3.35 6.25 0.35
CA ILE A 163 -2.82 6.10 1.71
C ILE A 163 -2.96 7.41 2.48
N ALA A 164 -2.67 8.55 1.84
CA ALA A 164 -2.91 9.85 2.46
C ALA A 164 -4.40 10.04 2.78
N THR A 165 -5.31 9.69 1.88
CA THR A 165 -6.76 9.72 2.13
C THR A 165 -7.15 8.80 3.30
N LEU A 166 -6.61 7.58 3.33
CA LEU A 166 -6.87 6.59 4.38
C LEU A 166 -6.39 7.07 5.76
N LEU A 167 -5.27 7.78 5.82
CA LEU A 167 -4.67 8.26 7.07
C LEU A 167 -5.12 9.69 7.45
N HIS A 168 -5.89 10.36 6.59
CA HIS A 168 -6.37 11.72 6.85
C HIS A 168 -7.29 11.78 8.07
N HIS A 169 -8.16 10.78 8.21
CA HIS A 169 -9.03 10.59 9.36
C HIS A 169 -8.75 9.25 10.03
N GLU A 170 -8.33 9.31 11.29
CA GLU A 170 -8.03 8.12 12.08
C GLU A 170 -9.34 7.36 12.40
N PRO A 171 -9.45 6.06 12.08
CA PRO A 171 -10.65 5.30 12.40
C PRO A 171 -10.92 5.24 13.90
N VAL A 172 -12.20 5.33 14.27
CA VAL A 172 -12.63 5.27 15.68
C VAL A 172 -12.46 3.87 16.23
N ARG A 173 -12.87 2.84 15.48
CA ARG A 173 -12.76 1.44 15.91
C ARG A 173 -11.34 0.94 15.78
N ASP A 174 -10.84 0.29 16.84
CA ASP A 174 -9.45 -0.16 16.91
C ASP A 174 -9.08 -1.17 15.81
N ILE A 175 -9.98 -2.09 15.45
CA ILE A 175 -9.75 -3.03 14.35
C ILE A 175 -9.59 -2.32 13.00
N GLU A 176 -10.39 -1.30 12.71
CA GLU A 176 -10.31 -0.54 11.46
C GLU A 176 -9.03 0.29 11.43
N PHE A 177 -8.66 0.87 12.57
CA PHE A 177 -7.43 1.61 12.74
C PHE A 177 -6.20 0.71 12.53
N ALA A 178 -6.20 -0.49 13.10
CA ALA A 178 -5.15 -1.49 12.89
C ALA A 178 -5.08 -1.92 11.42
N TYR A 179 -6.23 -2.14 10.78
CA TYR A 179 -6.28 -2.54 9.39
C TYR A 179 -5.81 -1.43 8.43
N ALA A 180 -6.20 -0.18 8.67
CA ALA A 180 -5.68 0.97 7.94
C ALA A 180 -4.17 1.15 8.11
N SER A 181 -3.66 0.92 9.33
CA SER A 181 -2.22 0.97 9.63
C SER A 181 -1.44 -0.14 8.92
N LEU A 182 -2.02 -1.35 8.83
CA LEU A 182 -1.47 -2.44 8.04
C LEU A 182 -1.38 -2.05 6.56
N ALA A 183 -2.47 -1.54 5.98
CA ALA A 183 -2.50 -1.09 4.58
C ALA A 183 -1.41 -0.03 4.31
N ALA A 184 -1.31 1.01 5.15
CA ALA A 184 -0.26 2.01 5.04
C ALA A 184 1.16 1.43 5.11
N CYS A 185 1.40 0.52 6.05
CA CYS A 185 2.71 -0.11 6.19
C CYS A 185 3.05 -1.02 5.00
N THR A 186 2.08 -1.78 4.47
CA THR A 186 2.29 -2.66 3.30
C THR A 186 2.63 -1.86 2.06
N ALA A 187 2.02 -0.69 1.88
CA ALA A 187 2.34 0.29 0.85
C ALA A 187 3.68 1.03 1.05
N ARG A 188 4.50 0.61 2.02
CA ARG A 188 5.77 1.25 2.40
C ARG A 188 5.62 2.74 2.75
N SER A 189 4.44 3.15 3.20
CA SER A 189 4.19 4.51 3.68
C SER A 189 4.64 4.67 5.14
N HIS A 190 4.97 5.90 5.52
CA HIS A 190 5.39 6.22 6.88
C HIS A 190 4.18 6.22 7.83
N VAL A 191 4.20 5.31 8.81
CA VAL A 191 3.21 5.26 9.90
C VAL A 191 3.67 6.20 11.03
N ARG A 192 2.82 7.15 11.42
CA ARG A 192 3.21 8.19 12.39
C ARG A 192 3.44 7.60 13.79
N LYS A 193 4.39 8.16 14.56
CA LYS A 193 4.67 7.74 15.95
C LYS A 193 3.42 7.68 16.85
N LYS A 194 2.46 8.61 16.68
CA LYS A 194 1.18 8.61 17.41
C LYS A 194 0.37 7.33 17.13
N GLN A 195 0.31 6.93 15.87
CA GLN A 195 -0.42 5.73 15.43
C GLN A 195 0.26 4.47 15.96
N ILE A 196 1.61 4.41 15.87
CA ILE A 196 2.38 3.30 16.43
C ILE A 196 2.14 3.17 17.94
N ARG A 197 2.13 4.28 18.69
CA ARG A 197 1.82 4.27 20.13
C ARG A 197 0.43 3.69 20.41
N ARG A 198 -0.60 4.12 19.69
CA ARG A 198 -1.96 3.58 19.85
C ARG A 198 -2.01 2.07 19.58
N LEU A 199 -1.32 1.58 18.54
CA LEU A 199 -1.23 0.14 18.27
C LEU A 199 -0.55 -0.61 19.42
N LEU A 200 0.53 -0.05 19.98
CA LEU A 200 1.21 -0.63 21.14
C LEU A 200 0.33 -0.62 22.38
N ASP A 201 -0.48 0.42 22.60
CA ASP A 201 -1.42 0.49 23.71
C ASP A 201 -2.46 -0.63 23.61
N ILE A 202 -3.12 -0.77 22.45
CA ILE A 202 -4.08 -1.86 22.17
C ILE A 202 -3.42 -3.23 22.38
N ALA A 203 -2.20 -3.42 21.89
CA ALA A 203 -1.47 -4.68 22.04
C ALA A 203 -1.10 -4.97 23.51
N ASN A 204 -0.76 -3.96 24.30
CA ASN A 204 -0.42 -4.11 25.71
C ASN A 204 -1.65 -4.40 26.58
N THR A 205 -2.83 -3.94 26.18
CA THR A 205 -4.13 -4.20 26.82
C THR A 205 -4.91 -5.32 26.11
N ALA A 206 -4.24 -6.27 25.45
CA ALA A 206 -4.87 -7.31 24.64
C ALA A 206 -5.96 -8.16 25.33
N LYS A 207 -6.01 -8.19 26.66
CA LYS A 207 -7.07 -8.89 27.42
C LYS A 207 -8.42 -8.16 27.39
N ASP A 208 -8.39 -6.86 27.12
CA ASP A 208 -9.56 -5.97 27.15
C ASP A 208 -10.16 -5.79 25.74
N HIS A 209 -9.57 -6.42 24.73
CA HIS A 209 -9.97 -6.32 23.32
C HIS A 209 -10.38 -7.67 22.75
N ASN A 210 -11.19 -7.63 21.70
CA ASN A 210 -11.58 -8.82 20.94
C ASN A 210 -10.38 -9.43 20.20
N ILE A 211 -10.45 -10.75 19.98
CA ILE A 211 -9.41 -11.55 19.29
C ILE A 211 -9.04 -10.94 17.94
N ASP A 212 -10.03 -10.53 17.14
CA ASP A 212 -9.86 -9.95 15.82
C ASP A 212 -9.06 -8.63 15.84
N THR A 213 -9.36 -7.76 16.82
CA THR A 213 -8.70 -6.47 17.03
C THR A 213 -7.24 -6.68 17.41
N VAL A 214 -6.98 -7.61 18.34
CA VAL A 214 -5.61 -7.95 18.76
C VAL A 214 -4.82 -8.59 17.62
N ALA A 215 -5.42 -9.53 16.88
CA ALA A 215 -4.79 -10.20 15.76
C ALA A 215 -4.43 -9.20 14.63
N MET A 216 -5.36 -8.31 14.26
CA MET A 216 -5.10 -7.27 13.27
C MET A 216 -4.03 -6.27 13.73
N THR A 217 -4.02 -5.91 15.02
CA THR A 217 -3.00 -5.05 15.61
C THR A 217 -1.62 -5.69 15.55
N ILE A 218 -1.52 -7.00 15.83
CA ILE A 218 -0.27 -7.77 15.71
C ILE A 218 0.19 -7.79 14.24
N LEU A 219 -0.71 -8.01 13.27
CA LEU A 219 -0.37 -7.96 11.85
C LEU A 219 0.21 -6.60 11.44
N ALA A 220 -0.45 -5.50 11.85
CA ALA A 220 0.02 -4.14 11.59
C ALA A 220 1.39 -3.87 12.20
N LEU A 221 1.57 -4.17 13.50
CA LEU A 221 2.85 -3.99 14.18
C LEU A 221 3.97 -4.87 13.59
N ARG A 222 3.66 -6.12 13.22
CA ARG A 222 4.60 -7.01 12.53
C ARG A 222 5.05 -6.45 11.19
N CYS A 223 4.16 -5.80 10.45
CA CYS A 223 4.55 -5.06 9.26
C CYS A 223 5.48 -3.89 9.61
N ILE A 224 5.12 -3.08 10.61
CA ILE A 224 5.84 -1.86 11.00
C ILE A 224 7.28 -2.18 11.43
N VAL A 225 7.49 -3.24 12.21
CA VAL A 225 8.83 -3.63 12.69
C VAL A 225 9.75 -4.21 11.60
N LYS A 226 9.22 -4.47 10.39
CA LYS A 226 10.06 -4.76 9.21
C LYS A 226 10.74 -3.50 8.66
N ASP A 227 10.24 -2.31 9.01
CA ASP A 227 10.92 -1.06 8.75
C ASP A 227 12.10 -0.89 9.71
N HIS A 228 13.29 -0.58 9.17
CA HIS A 228 14.51 -0.42 9.96
C HIS A 228 14.36 0.64 11.05
N ARG A 229 13.55 1.68 10.80
CA ARG A 229 13.25 2.77 11.75
C ARG A 229 12.51 2.31 13.01
N HIS A 230 11.89 1.13 12.96
CA HIS A 230 11.02 0.61 14.02
C HIS A 230 11.40 -0.80 14.48
N ARG A 231 12.57 -1.30 14.06
CA ARG A 231 13.08 -2.64 14.42
C ARG A 231 13.23 -2.83 15.93
N ASN A 232 13.48 -1.76 16.68
CA ASN A 232 13.56 -1.79 18.13
C ASN A 232 12.25 -2.23 18.81
N LEU A 233 11.09 -2.09 18.14
CA LEU A 233 9.79 -2.48 18.70
C LEU A 233 9.49 -3.98 18.58
N GLN A 234 10.39 -4.78 17.98
CA GLN A 234 10.18 -6.23 17.81
C GLN A 234 9.88 -6.94 19.15
N HIS A 235 10.59 -6.58 20.22
CA HIS A 235 10.38 -7.18 21.55
C HIS A 235 8.96 -6.91 22.10
N SER A 236 8.33 -5.81 21.71
CA SER A 236 6.99 -5.43 22.17
C SER A 236 5.88 -6.34 21.63
N LEU A 237 6.16 -7.12 20.58
CA LEU A 237 5.22 -8.09 19.99
C LEU A 237 5.09 -9.39 20.79
N ARG A 238 6.09 -9.75 21.60
CA ARG A 238 6.13 -11.06 22.25
C ARG A 238 4.94 -11.28 23.19
N ARG A 239 4.70 -10.35 24.10
CA ARG A 239 3.61 -10.43 25.09
C ARG A 239 2.21 -10.50 24.46
N PRO A 240 1.81 -9.61 23.53
CA PRO A 240 0.52 -9.70 22.87
C PRO A 240 0.35 -11.01 22.10
N CYS A 241 1.36 -11.48 21.39
CA CYS A 241 1.30 -12.77 20.68
C CYS A 241 1.06 -13.96 21.63
N ILE A 242 1.74 -14.01 22.79
CA ILE A 242 1.48 -15.04 23.82
C ILE A 242 0.06 -14.93 24.37
N SER A 243 -0.41 -13.70 24.63
CA SER A 243 -1.75 -13.47 25.16
C SER A 243 -2.83 -13.95 24.19
N LEU A 244 -2.63 -13.71 22.89
CA LEU A 244 -3.52 -14.19 21.83
C LEU A 244 -3.45 -15.71 21.68
N ALA A 245 -2.24 -16.29 21.62
CA ALA A 245 -2.01 -17.73 21.47
C ALA A 245 -2.74 -18.56 22.54
N ARG A 246 -2.74 -18.09 23.79
CA ARG A 246 -3.40 -18.77 24.92
C ARG A 246 -4.93 -18.77 24.85
N GLN A 247 -5.54 -18.03 23.92
CA GLN A 247 -6.99 -18.05 23.72
C GLN A 247 -7.45 -19.20 22.82
N GLN A 248 -6.54 -20.07 22.37
CA GLN A 248 -6.91 -21.26 21.62
C GLN A 248 -7.80 -22.18 22.46
N GLN A 249 -8.91 -22.60 21.87
CA GLN A 249 -9.88 -23.49 22.49
C GLN A 249 -9.47 -24.96 22.32
N GLN A 250 -10.14 -25.86 23.04
CA GLN A 250 -9.84 -27.30 23.02
C GLN A 250 -10.09 -27.95 21.65
N ASP A 251 -10.98 -27.37 20.85
CA ASP A 251 -11.26 -27.78 19.48
C ASP A 251 -10.18 -27.32 18.47
N GLY A 252 -9.17 -26.58 18.93
CA GLY A 252 -8.09 -26.03 18.13
C GLY A 252 -8.37 -24.63 17.56
N GLY A 253 -9.62 -24.14 17.65
CA GLY A 253 -10.01 -22.85 17.08
C GLY A 253 -9.86 -21.67 18.04
N PHE A 254 -10.16 -20.48 17.53
CA PHE A 254 -10.24 -19.22 18.28
C PHE A 254 -11.68 -18.68 18.28
N GLY A 255 -12.64 -19.55 18.58
CA GLY A 255 -14.07 -19.24 18.69
C GLY A 255 -14.87 -19.36 17.40
N ASN A 256 -14.39 -18.80 16.29
CA ASN A 256 -15.02 -18.96 14.97
C ASN A 256 -13.99 -19.02 13.84
N LEU A 257 -14.43 -19.34 12.62
CA LEU A 257 -13.55 -19.45 11.45
C LEU A 257 -12.76 -18.17 11.17
N TYR A 258 -13.41 -17.01 11.19
CA TYR A 258 -12.79 -15.72 10.93
C TYR A 258 -11.66 -15.41 11.94
N ASN A 259 -11.94 -15.53 13.23
CA ASN A 259 -10.97 -15.32 14.29
C ASN A 259 -9.81 -16.31 14.21
N THR A 260 -10.11 -17.57 13.87
CA THR A 260 -9.09 -18.62 13.73
C THR A 260 -8.16 -18.31 12.56
N ALA A 261 -8.72 -17.94 11.41
CA ALA A 261 -7.97 -17.56 10.21
C ALA A 261 -7.09 -16.33 10.45
N LEU A 262 -7.66 -15.27 11.04
CA LEU A 262 -6.92 -14.04 11.32
C LEU A 262 -5.84 -14.25 12.38
N THR A 263 -6.09 -15.09 13.39
CA THR A 263 -5.09 -15.43 14.42
C THR A 263 -3.95 -16.28 13.84
N LEU A 264 -4.26 -17.23 12.95
CA LEU A 264 -3.25 -18.00 12.22
C LEU A 264 -2.29 -17.08 11.45
N GLN A 265 -2.81 -16.08 10.74
CA GLN A 265 -1.99 -15.08 10.05
C GLN A 265 -1.17 -14.23 11.02
N ALA A 266 -1.79 -13.75 12.10
CA ALA A 266 -1.14 -12.88 13.08
C ALA A 266 0.05 -13.56 13.77
N LEU A 267 -0.11 -14.83 14.12
CA LEU A 267 0.90 -15.64 14.81
C LEU A 267 1.84 -16.39 13.88
N GLN A 268 1.64 -16.31 12.55
CA GLN A 268 2.52 -16.91 11.55
C GLN A 268 3.97 -16.45 11.76
N ASP A 269 4.94 -17.35 11.57
CA ASP A 269 6.38 -17.09 11.72
C ASP A 269 6.86 -16.61 13.12
N MET A 270 5.99 -16.65 14.14
CA MET A 270 6.36 -16.32 15.52
C MET A 270 6.83 -17.57 16.28
N ASN A 271 7.98 -18.12 15.88
CA ASN A 271 8.47 -19.40 16.42
C ASN A 271 8.66 -19.43 17.95
N GLU A 272 8.96 -18.27 18.55
CA GLU A 272 9.17 -18.14 20.00
C GLU A 272 7.93 -18.47 20.85
N ILE A 273 6.74 -18.47 20.25
CA ILE A 273 5.47 -18.68 20.96
C ILE A 273 4.83 -20.04 20.66
N ASN A 274 5.49 -20.92 19.88
CA ASN A 274 4.94 -22.22 19.47
C ASN A 274 4.58 -23.13 20.66
N ASN A 275 5.13 -22.89 21.86
CA ASN A 275 4.77 -23.62 23.08
C ASN A 275 3.43 -23.17 23.70
N HIS A 276 2.79 -22.11 23.18
CA HIS A 276 1.57 -21.54 23.75
C HIS A 276 0.31 -21.84 22.94
N TRP A 277 0.43 -22.45 21.77
CA TRP A 277 -0.70 -22.82 20.91
C TRP A 277 -0.28 -23.93 19.95
N ASN A 278 -1.26 -24.62 19.37
CA ASN A 278 -1.05 -25.68 18.39
C ASN A 278 -1.50 -25.20 17.01
N ARG A 279 -0.53 -24.82 16.16
CA ARG A 279 -0.78 -24.37 14.78
C ARG A 279 -1.49 -25.43 13.95
N SER A 280 -1.11 -26.70 14.07
CA SER A 280 -1.72 -27.80 13.31
C SER A 280 -3.18 -28.01 13.69
N ALA A 281 -3.51 -27.93 14.99
CA ALA A 281 -4.90 -28.02 15.45
C ALA A 281 -5.76 -26.86 14.90
N ALA A 282 -5.22 -25.64 14.82
CA ALA A 282 -5.93 -24.50 14.23
C ALA A 282 -6.14 -24.67 12.71
N LYS A 283 -5.14 -25.21 11.99
CA LYS A 283 -5.31 -25.57 10.57
C LYS A 283 -6.39 -26.64 10.38
N SER A 284 -6.33 -27.75 11.12
CA SER A 284 -7.33 -28.81 11.05
C SER A 284 -8.73 -28.34 11.45
N TYR A 285 -8.84 -27.40 12.40
CA TYR A 285 -10.12 -26.75 12.73
C TYR A 285 -10.74 -26.06 11.52
N ILE A 286 -9.94 -25.34 10.74
CA ILE A 286 -10.42 -24.69 9.51
C ILE A 286 -10.72 -25.74 8.45
N GLU A 287 -9.76 -26.60 8.12
CA GLU A 287 -9.87 -27.59 7.02
C GLU A 287 -11.09 -28.51 7.17
N SER A 288 -11.42 -28.91 8.40
CA SER A 288 -12.60 -29.75 8.69
C SER A 288 -13.96 -29.06 8.48
N ARG A 289 -13.97 -27.76 8.19
CA ARG A 289 -15.18 -26.94 8.00
C ARG A 289 -15.31 -26.37 6.59
N GLN A 290 -14.50 -26.87 5.65
CA GLN A 290 -14.68 -26.53 4.24
C GLN A 290 -15.93 -27.22 3.69
N ASP A 291 -16.77 -26.47 3.00
CA ASP A 291 -17.94 -27.01 2.33
C ASP A 291 -17.53 -27.94 1.17
N PRO A 292 -18.40 -28.88 0.74
CA PRO A 292 -18.07 -29.82 -0.33
C PRO A 292 -17.71 -29.16 -1.67
N ASP A 293 -18.21 -27.95 -1.92
CA ASP A 293 -17.93 -27.14 -3.11
C ASP A 293 -16.63 -26.34 -3.00
N GLY A 294 -15.93 -26.41 -1.86
CA GLY A 294 -14.69 -25.70 -1.58
C GLY A 294 -14.85 -24.38 -0.82
N ALA A 295 -16.08 -23.94 -0.55
CA ALA A 295 -16.35 -22.69 0.15
C ALA A 295 -16.09 -22.78 1.66
N PHE A 296 -16.02 -21.61 2.29
CA PHE A 296 -16.10 -21.46 3.74
C PHE A 296 -17.20 -20.46 4.12
N THR A 297 -18.39 -20.55 3.51
CA THR A 297 -19.55 -19.61 3.59
C THR A 297 -19.66 -18.63 2.42
N ASP A 298 -18.75 -17.66 2.33
CA ASP A 298 -18.86 -16.54 1.38
C ASP A 298 -17.48 -16.14 0.81
N PRO A 299 -17.41 -15.32 -0.25
CA PRO A 299 -16.14 -14.91 -0.85
C PRO A 299 -15.19 -14.18 0.10
N ASN A 300 -15.73 -13.41 1.04
CA ASN A 300 -14.94 -12.65 2.02
C ASN A 300 -14.22 -13.59 3.00
N LEU A 301 -14.95 -14.51 3.62
CA LEU A 301 -14.40 -15.47 4.58
C LEU A 301 -13.53 -16.52 3.88
N THR A 302 -13.90 -16.93 2.67
CA THR A 302 -13.10 -17.87 1.87
C THR A 302 -11.74 -17.25 1.53
N ALA A 303 -11.70 -15.99 1.08
CA ALA A 303 -10.44 -15.27 0.84
C ALA A 303 -9.60 -15.10 2.13
N GLU A 304 -10.25 -14.79 3.26
CA GLU A 304 -9.57 -14.69 4.56
C GLU A 304 -8.90 -16.01 4.97
N ILE A 305 -9.56 -17.14 4.73
CA ILE A 305 -9.03 -18.47 5.02
C ILE A 305 -7.89 -18.85 4.08
N VAL A 306 -7.99 -18.47 2.80
CA VAL A 306 -6.87 -18.63 1.85
C VAL A 306 -5.62 -17.92 2.38
N PHE A 307 -5.73 -16.68 2.88
CA PHE A 307 -4.58 -15.98 3.49
C PHE A 307 -3.99 -16.72 4.69
N ALA A 308 -4.83 -17.40 5.49
CA ALA A 308 -4.43 -18.06 6.71
C ALA A 308 -3.77 -19.43 6.50
N LEU A 309 -4.22 -20.18 5.50
CA LEU A 309 -3.71 -21.51 5.19
C LEU A 309 -2.48 -21.46 4.27
N SER A 310 -2.37 -20.42 3.45
CA SER A 310 -1.24 -20.20 2.54
C SER A 310 0.00 -19.66 3.27
N ASP A 311 1.17 -19.88 2.68
CA ASP A 311 2.42 -19.28 3.17
C ASP A 311 2.52 -17.77 2.86
N ARG A 312 1.66 -17.27 1.97
CA ARG A 312 1.57 -15.87 1.57
C ARG A 312 0.20 -15.28 1.95
N GLY A 313 0.13 -14.67 3.14
CA GLY A 313 -1.04 -13.91 3.61
C GLY A 313 -0.82 -12.39 3.58
N LEU A 314 -1.66 -11.64 4.30
CA LEU A 314 -1.58 -10.17 4.37
C LEU A 314 -0.21 -9.67 4.87
N SER A 315 0.45 -10.43 5.74
CA SER A 315 1.78 -10.12 6.30
C SER A 315 2.92 -10.21 5.27
N HIS A 316 2.68 -10.91 4.15
CA HIS A 316 3.65 -11.12 3.09
C HIS A 316 3.62 -10.02 2.01
N ILE A 317 2.51 -9.28 1.86
CA ILE A 317 2.32 -8.26 0.82
C ILE A 317 3.49 -7.26 0.75
N ARG A 318 3.96 -6.75 1.91
CA ARG A 318 5.09 -5.80 1.98
C ARG A 318 6.39 -6.34 1.34
N ASN A 319 6.57 -7.67 1.39
CA ASN A 319 7.78 -8.37 0.99
C ASN A 319 7.67 -8.99 -0.40
N LEU A 320 6.58 -8.75 -1.14
CA LEU A 320 6.45 -9.24 -2.50
C LEU A 320 7.59 -8.68 -3.36
N ASP A 321 8.29 -9.61 -4.02
CA ASP A 321 9.19 -9.27 -5.09
C ASP A 321 8.35 -9.08 -6.36
N CYS A 322 8.08 -7.82 -6.66
CA CYS A 322 7.26 -7.43 -7.79
C CYS A 322 8.02 -7.45 -9.12
N GLY A 323 9.22 -8.06 -9.17
CA GLY A 323 10.05 -8.06 -10.37
C GLY A 323 10.48 -6.66 -10.78
N LYS A 324 10.34 -5.69 -9.86
CA LYS A 324 11.00 -4.41 -9.96
C LYS A 324 12.48 -4.70 -9.71
N TYR A 325 13.24 -4.94 -10.79
CA TYR A 325 14.46 -4.18 -10.93
C TYR A 325 14.08 -2.75 -10.56
N ASP A 326 14.76 -2.14 -9.59
CA ASP A 326 14.57 -0.73 -9.28
C ASP A 326 14.79 0.06 -10.58
N ASN A 327 13.70 0.24 -11.35
CA ASN A 327 13.59 1.21 -12.40
C ASN A 327 13.33 2.55 -11.71
N ASP A 328 14.31 2.98 -10.91
CA ASP A 328 14.68 4.39 -10.80
C ASP A 328 15.37 4.87 -12.11
N MET A 329 15.38 4.02 -13.14
CA MET A 329 15.93 4.23 -14.49
C MET A 329 14.89 4.37 -15.62
N ASP A 330 13.59 4.58 -15.33
CA ASP A 330 12.55 4.79 -16.38
C ASP A 330 11.91 6.20 -16.37
N ASN A 331 12.60 7.19 -15.79
CA ASN A 331 12.31 8.62 -16.05
C ASN A 331 13.46 9.33 -16.78
N HIS A 332 14.31 8.59 -17.49
CA HIS A 332 15.17 9.18 -18.50
C HIS A 332 14.48 9.08 -19.86
N VAL A 333 13.82 10.16 -20.23
CA VAL A 333 13.63 10.52 -21.64
C VAL A 333 15.00 10.37 -22.31
N GLU A 334 15.10 9.45 -23.27
CA GLU A 334 16.28 9.24 -24.11
C GLU A 334 16.67 10.58 -24.75
N ILE A 335 17.71 11.21 -24.22
CA ILE A 335 18.57 12.10 -25.00
C ILE A 335 19.78 11.25 -25.37
N ASP A 336 19.67 10.68 -26.56
CA ASP A 336 20.67 9.90 -27.24
C ASP A 336 22.03 10.62 -27.26
N GLY A 337 23.09 9.83 -27.11
CA GLY A 337 24.47 10.26 -27.32
C GLY A 337 25.29 10.47 -26.05
N LEU A 338 25.74 9.36 -25.45
CA LEU A 338 27.16 9.09 -25.15
C LEU A 338 27.31 7.72 -24.46
N SER A 339 27.18 6.65 -25.25
CA SER A 339 27.76 5.36 -24.89
C SER A 339 29.28 5.45 -24.85
N LYS A 340 29.88 5.07 -23.71
CA LYS A 340 31.16 4.35 -23.48
C LYS A 340 31.66 4.76 -22.08
N SER A 341 31.76 3.88 -21.10
CA SER A 341 32.64 2.73 -21.13
C SER A 341 32.28 1.78 -19.98
N LEU A 342 32.10 0.51 -20.30
CA LEU A 342 32.17 -0.60 -19.36
C LEU A 342 33.57 -0.66 -18.74
N TYR A 343 33.67 -0.68 -17.41
CA TYR A 343 34.75 -1.37 -16.69
C TYR A 343 34.18 -2.04 -15.43
N PRO A 344 34.42 -3.35 -15.23
CA PRO A 344 33.98 -4.08 -14.05
C PRO A 344 35.12 -4.13 -13.03
N HIS A 345 35.20 -3.20 -12.08
CA HIS A 345 36.10 -3.23 -10.92
C HIS A 345 35.34 -2.56 -9.77
N GLY A 346 35.28 -3.04 -8.55
CA GLY A 346 36.10 -3.96 -7.78
C GLY A 346 35.84 -3.62 -6.31
N ASN A 347 36.21 -4.51 -5.40
CA ASN A 347 36.25 -4.25 -3.96
C ASN A 347 36.77 -2.83 -3.65
N ASP A 348 36.00 -1.98 -2.96
CA ASP A 348 36.44 -0.61 -2.64
C ASP A 348 36.15 -0.28 -1.17
N SER A 349 37.04 -0.77 -0.32
CA SER A 349 37.16 -0.46 1.09
C SER A 349 38.18 0.66 1.33
N ASP A 350 38.13 1.72 0.51
CA ASP A 350 39.01 2.89 0.63
C ASP A 350 38.15 4.16 0.84
N PRO A 351 38.45 5.03 1.83
CA PRO A 351 37.71 6.26 2.05
C PRO A 351 38.07 7.28 0.95
N ARG A 352 37.35 7.22 -0.17
CA ARG A 352 37.43 8.25 -1.21
C ARG A 352 36.79 9.54 -0.69
N ASN A 353 37.47 10.66 -0.82
CA ASN A 353 36.87 11.98 -0.61
C ASN A 353 36.03 12.35 -1.84
N VAL A 354 34.91 13.00 -1.60
CA VAL A 354 34.00 13.52 -2.62
C VAL A 354 33.88 15.04 -2.54
N THR A 355 33.68 15.68 -3.68
CA THR A 355 33.48 17.12 -3.81
C THR A 355 32.00 17.45 -4.05
N VAL A 356 31.45 18.37 -3.27
CA VAL A 356 30.05 18.81 -3.33
C VAL A 356 29.92 20.33 -3.40
N THR A 357 28.83 20.80 -3.98
CA THR A 357 28.49 22.23 -4.04
C THR A 357 27.34 22.53 -3.09
N TYR A 358 27.49 23.51 -2.22
CA TYR A 358 26.47 23.95 -1.28
C TYR A 358 26.10 25.41 -1.55
N THR A 359 24.82 25.67 -1.81
CA THR A 359 24.26 27.00 -2.10
C THR A 359 23.20 27.40 -1.07
N LEU A 360 23.14 28.69 -0.75
CA LEU A 360 22.12 29.33 0.06
C LEU A 360 21.38 30.37 -0.77
N TRP A 361 20.04 30.36 -0.72
CA TRP A 361 19.17 31.38 -1.30
C TRP A 361 18.25 31.98 -0.24
N VAL A 362 18.06 33.30 -0.29
CA VAL A 362 17.13 34.01 0.59
C VAL A 362 16.10 34.77 -0.24
N GLY A 363 14.84 34.64 0.15
CA GLY A 363 13.70 35.31 -0.48
C GLY A 363 13.11 34.51 -1.66
N ALA A 364 11.81 34.70 -1.90
CA ALA A 364 11.10 34.01 -3.00
C ALA A 364 11.64 34.37 -4.40
N ASN A 365 12.24 35.57 -4.54
CA ASN A 365 12.88 36.03 -5.77
C ASN A 365 14.42 35.94 -5.70
N VAL A 366 14.97 35.17 -4.75
CA VAL A 366 16.42 34.97 -4.54
C VAL A 366 17.17 36.31 -4.46
N THR A 367 16.83 37.11 -3.45
CA THR A 367 17.43 38.43 -3.23
C THR A 367 18.88 38.35 -2.77
N GLU A 368 19.23 37.26 -2.09
CA GLU A 368 20.60 36.98 -1.65
C GLU A 368 20.96 35.54 -2.00
N ASN A 369 22.19 35.32 -2.47
CA ASN A 369 22.74 34.00 -2.71
C ASN A 369 24.21 33.88 -2.29
N ALA A 370 24.61 32.67 -1.90
CA ALA A 370 26.00 32.32 -1.62
C ALA A 370 26.24 30.86 -2.00
N THR A 371 27.39 30.56 -2.59
CA THR A 371 27.76 29.19 -3.00
C THR A 371 29.18 28.89 -2.54
N VAL A 372 29.40 27.68 -2.03
CA VAL A 372 30.70 27.14 -1.63
C VAL A 372 30.86 25.72 -2.16
N THR A 373 32.09 25.34 -2.51
CA THR A 373 32.45 23.98 -2.91
C THR A 373 33.34 23.37 -1.85
N LEU A 374 32.99 22.18 -1.36
CA LEU A 374 33.63 21.53 -0.22
C LEU A 374 34.03 20.11 -0.60
N THR A 375 35.11 19.62 0.00
CA THR A 375 35.57 18.23 -0.17
C THR A 375 35.52 17.53 1.17
N ALA A 376 34.83 16.39 1.24
CA ALA A 376 34.63 15.61 2.46
C ALA A 376 34.63 14.11 2.15
N PRO A 377 34.88 13.22 3.13
CA PRO A 377 34.83 11.78 2.89
C PRO A 377 33.47 11.33 2.32
N ARG A 378 33.46 10.35 1.42
CA ARG A 378 32.23 9.77 0.88
C ARG A 378 31.36 9.21 2.02
N ASN A 379 30.04 9.30 1.87
CA ASN A 379 29.06 8.85 2.86
C ASN A 379 29.10 9.63 4.19
N THR A 380 29.65 10.84 4.24
CA THR A 380 29.40 11.74 5.38
C THR A 380 28.04 12.39 5.27
N SER A 381 27.42 12.72 6.39
CA SER A 381 26.16 13.47 6.40
C SER A 381 26.34 14.91 5.95
N PHE A 382 25.31 15.47 5.35
CA PHE A 382 25.29 16.86 4.92
C PHE A 382 25.45 17.83 6.10
N TYR A 383 25.02 17.44 7.32
CA TYR A 383 25.29 18.21 8.53
C TYR A 383 26.78 18.50 8.74
N HIS A 384 27.66 17.51 8.50
CA HIS A 384 29.12 17.73 8.59
C HIS A 384 29.62 18.67 7.49
N VAL A 385 29.02 18.62 6.30
CA VAL A 385 29.32 19.58 5.22
C VAL A 385 28.92 20.99 5.63
N MET A 386 27.78 21.16 6.31
CA MET A 386 27.36 22.47 6.82
C MET A 386 28.32 23.02 7.88
N GLN A 387 28.84 22.17 8.77
CA GLN A 387 29.87 22.56 9.74
C GLN A 387 31.14 23.02 9.01
N ALA A 388 31.62 22.25 8.04
CA ALA A 388 32.78 22.63 7.23
C ALA A 388 32.53 23.92 6.41
N ALA A 389 31.31 24.14 5.92
CA ALA A 389 30.93 25.35 5.21
C ALA A 389 31.00 26.58 6.11
N MET A 390 30.49 26.48 7.34
CA MET A 390 30.51 27.56 8.33
C MET A 390 31.94 27.92 8.75
N ASP A 391 32.83 26.92 8.87
CA ASP A 391 34.25 27.15 9.17
C ASP A 391 35.00 27.81 8.00
N ALA A 392 34.60 27.48 6.76
CA ALA A 392 35.21 28.01 5.54
C ALA A 392 34.72 29.42 5.17
N ASP A 393 33.42 29.70 5.36
CA ASP A 393 32.79 30.96 4.99
C ASP A 393 31.70 31.35 6.02
N PRO A 394 31.85 32.49 6.72
CA PRO A 394 30.90 32.96 7.72
C PRO A 394 29.46 33.13 7.21
N ARG A 395 29.24 33.28 5.89
CA ARG A 395 27.89 33.36 5.30
C ARG A 395 27.08 32.08 5.49
N PHE A 396 27.74 30.95 5.75
CA PHE A 396 27.12 29.65 5.99
C PHE A 396 26.92 29.35 7.49
N THR A 397 27.09 30.34 8.36
CA THR A 397 26.77 30.20 9.78
C THR A 397 25.33 29.77 9.96
N PHE A 398 25.11 28.74 10.77
CA PHE A 398 23.80 28.19 11.04
C PHE A 398 23.61 27.86 12.53
N GLU A 399 22.35 27.81 12.95
CA GLU A 399 21.94 27.27 14.24
C GLU A 399 20.99 26.10 14.02
N ALA A 400 21.25 25.02 14.74
CA ALA A 400 20.39 23.86 14.77
C ALA A 400 20.02 23.50 16.20
N SER A 401 18.79 23.02 16.38
CA SER A 401 18.36 22.39 17.62
C SER A 401 18.55 20.89 17.52
N GLU A 402 19.00 20.24 18.58
CA GLU A 402 19.01 18.78 18.66
C GLU A 402 17.60 18.25 18.92
N TRP A 403 17.14 17.36 18.03
CA TRP A 403 15.88 16.63 18.19
C TRP A 403 16.17 15.13 18.23
N PRO A 404 15.26 14.29 18.76
CA PRO A 404 15.44 12.83 18.82
C PRO A 404 15.64 12.13 17.46
N ASN A 405 15.48 12.85 16.35
CA ASN A 405 15.60 12.38 14.96
C ASN A 405 16.68 13.11 14.17
N GLY A 406 17.63 13.77 14.86
CA GLY A 406 18.70 14.56 14.24
C GLY A 406 18.60 16.06 14.53
N HIS A 407 19.45 16.82 13.87
CA HIS A 407 19.55 18.26 13.94
C HIS A 407 18.48 18.91 13.06
N TYR A 408 17.68 19.78 13.69
CA TYR A 408 16.74 20.64 12.98
C TYR A 408 17.37 22.02 12.78
N VAL A 409 17.74 22.33 11.54
CA VAL A 409 18.32 23.63 11.18
C VAL A 409 17.21 24.66 11.07
N HIS A 410 17.24 25.68 11.92
CA HIS A 410 16.19 26.71 11.99
C HIS A 410 16.70 28.13 11.73
N THR A 411 18.02 28.33 11.72
CA THR A 411 18.65 29.62 11.41
C THR A 411 19.81 29.37 10.47
N LEU A 412 19.87 30.05 9.32
CA LEU A 412 21.02 30.06 8.40
C LEU A 412 21.26 31.48 7.92
N ALA A 413 22.53 31.88 7.73
CA ALA A 413 22.90 33.21 7.24
C ALA A 413 22.24 34.37 8.01
N GLY A 414 21.93 34.18 9.31
CA GLY A 414 21.24 35.16 10.15
C GLY A 414 19.71 35.20 10.00
N TYR A 415 19.11 34.45 9.08
CA TYR A 415 17.66 34.35 8.91
C TYR A 415 17.10 33.16 9.68
N LYS A 416 16.22 33.46 10.64
CA LYS A 416 15.51 32.45 11.43
C LYS A 416 14.16 32.13 10.78
N GLU A 417 13.74 30.88 10.89
CA GLU A 417 12.38 30.49 10.47
C GLU A 417 11.31 31.24 11.28
N GLU A 418 10.24 31.61 10.58
CA GLU A 418 9.09 32.32 11.15
C GLU A 418 7.79 31.56 10.84
N PRO A 419 7.40 30.59 11.69
CA PRO A 419 6.21 29.78 11.45
C PRO A 419 4.92 30.60 11.31
N MET A 420 4.78 31.70 12.06
CA MET A 420 3.62 32.60 11.96
C MET A 420 3.61 33.41 10.65
N GLY A 421 4.78 33.69 10.07
CA GLY A 421 4.94 34.40 8.80
C GLY A 421 4.99 33.47 7.58
N TYR A 422 4.96 32.15 7.81
CA TYR A 422 5.15 31.09 6.82
C TYR A 422 6.52 31.10 6.12
N HIS A 423 7.57 31.62 6.76
CA HIS A 423 8.93 31.58 6.20
C HIS A 423 9.71 30.39 6.76
N TYR A 424 10.20 29.54 5.87
CA TYR A 424 10.90 28.30 6.22
C TYR A 424 12.16 28.11 5.39
N TRP A 425 13.10 27.34 5.93
CA TRP A 425 14.27 26.85 5.21
C TRP A 425 13.96 25.48 4.60
N LEU A 426 14.07 25.39 3.27
CA LEU A 426 13.91 24.13 2.55
C LEU A 426 15.25 23.67 2.01
N LEU A 427 15.59 22.41 2.27
CA LEU A 427 16.77 21.75 1.74
C LEU A 427 16.42 21.02 0.44
N TYR A 428 17.18 21.24 -0.61
CA TYR A 428 17.06 20.59 -1.91
C TYR A 428 18.34 19.82 -2.23
N ARG A 429 18.17 18.70 -2.94
CA ARG A 429 19.26 17.99 -3.62
C ARG A 429 19.00 18.10 -5.11
N LEU A 430 19.94 18.69 -5.84
CA LEU A 430 19.77 19.10 -7.24
C LEU A 430 20.78 18.38 -8.13
N PRO A 431 20.41 18.08 -9.38
CA PRO A 431 21.31 17.46 -10.35
C PRO A 431 22.38 18.42 -10.87
N GLU A 432 22.12 19.73 -10.79
CA GLU A 432 22.99 20.80 -11.28
C GLU A 432 22.99 21.98 -10.29
N VAL A 433 23.94 22.90 -10.46
CA VAL A 433 24.00 24.15 -9.69
C VAL A 433 22.68 24.92 -9.86
N PRO A 434 22.04 25.37 -8.77
CA PRO A 434 20.75 26.02 -8.85
C PRO A 434 20.81 27.36 -9.62
N ASP A 435 19.89 27.55 -10.57
CA ASP A 435 19.72 28.79 -11.35
C ASP A 435 18.55 29.64 -10.79
N PRO A 436 18.80 30.87 -10.30
CA PRO A 436 17.74 31.75 -9.80
C PRO A 436 16.62 32.05 -10.81
N LEU A 437 16.88 31.94 -12.12
CA LEU A 437 15.88 32.16 -13.18
C LEU A 437 14.97 30.93 -13.40
N ALA A 438 15.40 29.76 -12.93
CA ALA A 438 14.68 28.49 -13.02
C ALA A 438 14.66 27.80 -11.64
N PRO A 439 13.94 28.36 -10.64
CA PRO A 439 13.97 27.84 -9.29
C PRO A 439 13.44 26.40 -9.21
N PRO A 440 14.04 25.54 -8.36
CA PRO A 440 13.66 24.15 -8.29
C PRO A 440 12.24 23.96 -7.74
N ALA A 441 11.51 23.01 -8.33
CA ALA A 441 10.18 22.64 -7.87
C ALA A 441 10.25 22.00 -6.48
N ASN A 442 9.17 22.13 -5.68
CA ASN A 442 9.10 21.56 -4.32
C ASN A 442 9.23 20.02 -4.28
N GLN A 443 9.11 19.32 -5.42
CA GLN A 443 9.34 17.88 -5.54
C GLN A 443 10.82 17.49 -5.38
N LEU A 444 11.75 18.43 -5.56
CA LEU A 444 13.20 18.23 -5.43
C LEU A 444 13.72 18.53 -4.00
N VAL A 445 12.81 18.79 -3.05
CA VAL A 445 13.15 18.93 -1.63
C VAL A 445 13.72 17.60 -1.15
N ALA A 446 14.83 17.66 -0.42
CA ALA A 446 15.51 16.48 0.10
C ALA A 446 14.53 15.66 0.98
N PRO A 447 14.43 14.34 0.75
CA PRO A 447 13.44 13.50 1.43
C PRO A 447 13.77 13.23 2.91
N VAL A 448 14.97 13.60 3.35
CA VAL A 448 15.54 13.35 4.68
C VAL A 448 16.21 14.60 5.24
N GLY A 449 16.41 14.65 6.57
CA GLY A 449 17.10 15.75 7.24
C GLY A 449 18.61 15.75 6.99
N VAL A 450 19.29 16.80 7.47
CA VAL A 450 20.72 17.05 7.25
C VAL A 450 21.64 15.94 7.77
N ASP A 451 21.25 15.19 8.80
CA ASP A 451 22.04 14.07 9.34
C ASP A 451 21.94 12.79 8.52
N ASP A 452 20.79 12.55 7.89
CA ASP A 452 20.52 11.34 7.11
C ASP A 452 20.81 11.52 5.61
N LEU A 453 21.03 12.77 5.18
CA LEU A 453 21.40 13.10 3.80
C LEU A 453 22.90 12.84 3.58
N LEU A 454 23.24 11.75 2.92
CA LEU A 454 24.62 11.38 2.61
C LEU A 454 25.12 12.05 1.32
N ILE A 455 26.39 12.46 1.32
CA ILE A 455 27.01 13.15 0.18
C ILE A 455 27.64 12.23 -0.87
N GLU A 456 27.48 12.60 -2.14
CA GLU A 456 28.08 11.93 -3.31
C GLU A 456 28.85 12.91 -4.20
N GLU A 457 29.77 12.39 -5.02
CA GLU A 457 30.63 13.19 -5.90
C GLU A 457 29.78 14.00 -6.89
N GLY A 458 29.98 15.31 -6.90
CA GLY A 458 29.28 16.22 -7.82
C GLY A 458 27.89 16.64 -7.36
N ASP A 459 27.43 16.26 -6.16
CA ASP A 459 26.12 16.68 -5.66
C ASP A 459 26.03 18.21 -5.48
N HIS A 460 24.86 18.76 -5.81
CA HIS A 460 24.51 20.16 -5.58
C HIS A 460 23.39 20.27 -4.54
N TYR A 461 23.68 20.91 -3.41
CA TYR A 461 22.72 21.15 -2.34
C TYR A 461 22.33 22.61 -2.28
N LEU A 462 21.04 22.87 -2.05
CA LEU A 462 20.50 24.20 -1.88
C LEU A 462 19.66 24.28 -0.61
N PHE A 463 19.99 25.23 0.28
CA PHE A 463 19.06 25.69 1.31
C PHE A 463 18.38 26.97 0.83
N TRP A 464 17.06 26.98 0.77
CA TRP A 464 16.28 28.12 0.28
C TRP A 464 15.30 28.61 1.33
N TYR A 465 15.49 29.86 1.78
CA TYR A 465 14.57 30.56 2.66
C TYR A 465 13.48 31.26 1.85
N LYS A 466 12.25 30.78 1.94
CA LYS A 466 11.11 31.39 1.25
C LYS A 466 9.83 31.24 2.03
N LYS A 467 8.84 32.02 1.61
CA LYS A 467 7.47 31.89 2.09
C LYS A 467 6.80 30.68 1.44
N LEU A 468 6.17 29.83 2.25
CA LEU A 468 5.33 28.71 1.80
C LEU A 468 3.88 29.13 1.52
#